data_AF-A0A7W0T6Q8-F1
#
_entry.id   AF-A0A7W0T6Q8-F1
#
_cell.length_a   1.000
_cell.length_b   1.000
_cell.length_c   1.000
_cell.angle_alpha   90.00
_cell.angle_beta   90.00
_cell.angle_gamma   90.00
#
_symmetry.space_group_name_H-M   'P 1'
#
loop_
_entity.id
_entity.type
_entity.pdbx_description
1 polymer ?
#
loop_
_entity_poly.entity_id
_entity_poly.type
_entity_poly.pdbx_seq_one_letter_code
_entity_poly.pdbx_strand_id
1 'polypeptide(L)'
;AKGQELAAAMYEADADIIYHAAGASGLGVFEAAAAAGEPGEVWAIGVDSDQYESVDADLQPYILTSMLKRVDVAVYETSKAAASDTFAGGVQVFDLSVDGVGYSTSGGNIDDIVPQLEDFKQQIIAGEIDVPTVPES
;
A
#
# COMPACT_ATOMS: atom_id res chain seq x y z
N ALA A 1 -12.50 -15.04 0.24
CA ALA A 1 -13.46 -15.55 -0.78
C ALA A 1 -13.37 -14.78 -2.11
N LYS A 2 -14.00 -13.62 -2.32
CA LYS A 2 -14.00 -13.00 -3.67
C LYS A 2 -12.65 -12.42 -4.11
N GLY A 3 -11.89 -11.79 -3.19
CA GLY A 3 -10.55 -11.29 -3.50
C GLY A 3 -9.59 -12.40 -3.93
N GLN A 4 -9.63 -13.53 -3.21
CA GLN A 4 -8.87 -14.74 -3.53
C GLN A 4 -9.20 -15.32 -4.91
N GLU A 5 -10.49 -15.45 -5.24
CA GLU A 5 -10.93 -15.97 -6.55
C GLU A 5 -10.42 -15.11 -7.72
N LEU A 6 -10.50 -13.78 -7.58
CA LEU A 6 -10.03 -12.86 -8.62
C LEU A 6 -8.51 -12.86 -8.73
N ALA A 7 -7.79 -12.89 -7.60
CA ALA A 7 -6.34 -12.95 -7.60
C ALA A 7 -5.83 -14.29 -8.17
N ALA A 8 -6.46 -15.40 -7.82
CA ALA A 8 -6.13 -16.71 -8.40
C ALA A 8 -6.25 -16.69 -9.93
N ALA A 9 -7.35 -16.12 -10.46
CA ALA A 9 -7.51 -15.99 -11.91
C ALA A 9 -6.45 -15.07 -12.56
N MET A 10 -5.94 -14.07 -11.84
CA MET A 10 -4.85 -13.21 -12.33
C MET A 10 -3.50 -13.95 -12.33
N TYR A 11 -3.17 -14.68 -11.26
CA TYR A 11 -1.96 -15.50 -11.20
C TYR A 11 -1.99 -16.64 -12.23
N GLU A 12 -3.15 -17.29 -12.44
CA GLU A 12 -3.36 -18.26 -13.52
C GLU A 12 -3.18 -17.66 -14.92
N ALA A 13 -3.36 -16.34 -15.05
CA ALA A 13 -3.12 -15.58 -16.26
C ALA A 13 -1.71 -14.96 -16.30
N ASP A 14 -0.75 -15.56 -15.59
CA ASP A 14 0.68 -15.20 -15.57
C ASP A 14 0.99 -13.82 -14.95
N ALA A 15 0.14 -13.30 -14.06
CA ALA A 15 0.51 -12.13 -13.27
C ALA A 15 1.55 -12.52 -12.21
N ASP A 16 2.70 -11.84 -12.17
CA ASP A 16 3.73 -12.11 -11.15
C ASP A 16 3.49 -11.30 -9.85
N ILE A 17 2.86 -10.12 -9.96
CA ILE A 17 2.64 -9.19 -8.83
C ILE A 17 1.21 -8.65 -8.86
N ILE A 18 0.48 -8.78 -7.75
CA ILE A 18 -0.85 -8.18 -7.59
C ILE A 18 -0.87 -7.13 -6.49
N TYR A 19 -1.19 -5.89 -6.84
CA TYR A 19 -1.46 -4.81 -5.90
C TYR A 19 -2.96 -4.72 -5.58
N HIS A 20 -3.34 -4.98 -4.33
CA HIS A 20 -4.75 -4.95 -3.93
C HIS A 20 -5.15 -3.64 -3.26
N ALA A 21 -6.26 -3.03 -3.66
CA ALA A 21 -6.85 -1.88 -2.96
C ALA A 21 -8.27 -2.23 -2.44
N ALA A 22 -8.39 -3.39 -1.77
CA ALA A 22 -9.68 -4.04 -1.50
C ALA A 22 -10.03 -4.22 -0.01
N GLY A 23 -9.32 -3.51 0.89
CA GLY A 23 -9.51 -3.64 2.34
C GLY A 23 -9.43 -5.10 2.80
N ALA A 24 -10.36 -5.53 3.66
CA ALA A 24 -10.39 -6.90 4.21
C ALA A 24 -10.47 -8.00 3.14
N SER A 25 -11.02 -7.72 1.95
CA SER A 25 -11.03 -8.71 0.85
C SER A 25 -9.62 -9.00 0.32
N GLY A 26 -8.69 -8.05 0.52
CA GLY A 26 -7.27 -8.14 0.13
C GLY A 26 -6.51 -9.27 0.84
N LEU A 27 -6.96 -9.70 2.02
CA LEU A 27 -6.34 -10.86 2.70
C LEU A 27 -6.33 -12.12 1.83
N GLY A 28 -7.40 -12.33 1.05
CA GLY A 28 -7.47 -13.44 0.11
C GLY A 28 -6.47 -13.34 -1.05
N VAL A 29 -5.91 -12.16 -1.33
CA VAL A 29 -4.89 -11.99 -2.37
C VAL A 29 -3.55 -12.57 -1.92
N PHE A 30 -3.21 -12.46 -0.62
CA PHE A 30 -2.03 -13.13 -0.05
C PHE A 30 -2.19 -14.65 -0.07
N GLU A 31 -3.38 -15.16 0.31
CA GLU A 31 -3.70 -16.59 0.21
C GLU A 31 -3.60 -17.10 -1.25
N ALA A 32 -4.05 -16.29 -2.21
CA ALA A 32 -3.94 -16.62 -3.63
C ALA A 32 -2.50 -16.64 -4.13
N ALA A 33 -1.65 -15.70 -3.69
CA ALA A 33 -0.22 -15.70 -4.00
C ALA A 33 0.45 -16.97 -3.48
N ALA A 34 0.19 -17.32 -2.21
CA ALA A 34 0.72 -18.53 -1.58
C ALA A 34 0.27 -19.84 -2.25
N ALA A 35 -0.90 -19.83 -2.90
CA ALA A 35 -1.40 -20.98 -3.65
C ALA A 35 -0.87 -21.03 -5.10
N ALA A 36 -0.42 -19.90 -5.64
CA ALA A 36 -0.06 -19.75 -7.05
C ALA A 36 1.41 -20.11 -7.36
N GLY A 37 2.32 -19.88 -6.42
CA GLY A 37 3.75 -20.12 -6.64
C GLY A 37 4.56 -20.07 -5.34
N GLU A 38 5.87 -20.24 -5.47
CA GLU A 38 6.78 -20.14 -4.32
C GLU A 38 7.12 -18.67 -3.99
N PRO A 39 7.54 -18.37 -2.74
CA PRO A 39 8.01 -17.04 -2.39
C PRO A 39 9.14 -16.58 -3.32
N GLY A 40 9.02 -15.36 -3.86
CA GLY A 40 9.97 -14.84 -4.84
C GLY A 40 9.54 -14.98 -6.29
N GLU A 41 8.65 -15.92 -6.61
CA GLU A 41 8.09 -16.09 -7.95
C GLU A 41 6.82 -15.27 -8.15
N VAL A 42 5.98 -15.22 -7.11
CA VAL A 42 4.74 -14.44 -7.08
C VAL A 42 4.69 -13.55 -5.85
N TRP A 43 4.06 -12.39 -6.00
CA TRP A 43 4.02 -11.36 -4.98
C TRP A 43 2.66 -10.67 -4.88
N ALA A 44 2.33 -10.21 -3.69
CA ALA A 44 1.25 -9.28 -3.46
C ALA A 44 1.76 -7.99 -2.80
N ILE A 45 1.12 -6.87 -3.16
CA ILE A 45 1.34 -5.56 -2.52
C ILE A 45 0.09 -5.22 -1.68
N GLY A 46 0.32 -4.97 -0.39
CA GLY A 46 -0.71 -4.61 0.58
C GLY A 46 -1.13 -3.13 0.55
N VAL A 47 -2.15 -2.77 1.33
CA VAL A 47 -2.63 -1.38 1.50
C VAL A 47 -2.97 -1.03 2.94
N ASP A 48 -3.05 0.28 3.17
CA ASP A 48 -3.50 0.99 4.37
C ASP A 48 -2.53 0.87 5.54
N SER A 49 -2.12 -0.34 5.91
CA SER A 49 -1.15 -0.60 6.97
C SER A 49 0.02 -1.44 6.44
N ASP A 50 1.05 -1.61 7.26
CA ASP A 50 2.10 -2.59 6.95
C ASP A 50 1.56 -4.00 7.15
N GLN A 51 1.11 -4.63 6.06
CA GLN A 51 0.39 -5.89 6.17
C GLN A 51 1.31 -7.07 6.47
N TYR A 52 2.63 -6.94 6.21
CA TYR A 52 3.64 -7.90 6.65
C TYR A 52 3.54 -8.19 8.15
N GLU A 53 3.29 -7.17 8.97
CA GLU A 53 3.19 -7.27 10.43
C GLU A 53 1.82 -7.77 10.93
N SER A 54 0.84 -7.93 10.03
CA SER A 54 -0.55 -8.22 10.42
C SER A 54 -1.10 -9.55 9.88
N VAL A 55 -0.46 -10.11 8.85
CA VAL A 55 -0.81 -11.43 8.33
C VAL A 55 -0.15 -12.53 9.15
N ASP A 56 -0.64 -13.76 8.97
CA ASP A 56 0.01 -14.94 9.50
C ASP A 56 1.41 -15.13 8.89
N ALA A 57 2.33 -15.70 9.66
CA ALA A 57 3.76 -15.78 9.30
C ALA A 57 4.04 -16.58 8.02
N ASP A 58 3.15 -17.49 7.63
CA ASP A 58 3.22 -18.25 6.38
C ASP A 58 2.89 -17.41 5.14
N LEU A 59 2.16 -16.31 5.30
CA LEU A 59 1.83 -15.38 4.21
C LEU A 59 2.85 -14.25 4.04
N GLN A 60 3.64 -13.95 5.09
CA GLN A 60 4.68 -12.91 5.06
C GLN A 60 5.63 -13.00 3.86
N PRO A 61 6.13 -14.18 3.45
CA PRO A 61 7.06 -14.29 2.33
C PRO A 61 6.47 -13.89 0.96
N TYR A 62 5.15 -13.74 0.85
CA TYR A 62 4.46 -13.36 -0.39
C TYR A 62 4.15 -11.86 -0.45
N ILE A 63 4.52 -11.08 0.58
CA ILE A 63 4.29 -9.64 0.62
C ILE A 63 5.55 -8.92 0.14
N LEU A 64 5.44 -8.24 -1.01
CA LEU A 64 6.55 -7.46 -1.57
C LEU A 64 6.74 -6.14 -0.80
N THR A 65 5.66 -5.43 -0.55
CA THR A 65 5.58 -4.18 0.21
C THR A 65 4.11 -3.88 0.54
N SER A 66 3.83 -2.84 1.32
CA SER A 66 2.47 -2.31 1.50
C SER A 66 2.42 -0.82 1.23
N MET A 67 1.42 -0.37 0.46
CA MET A 67 1.12 1.06 0.32
C MET A 67 0.44 1.56 1.60
N LEU A 68 1.17 2.35 2.39
CA LEU A 68 0.72 2.83 3.68
C LEU A 68 -0.21 4.04 3.51
N LYS A 69 -1.32 4.05 4.26
CA LYS A 69 -2.21 5.21 4.39
C LYS A 69 -2.38 5.53 5.86
N ARG A 70 -1.83 6.66 6.30
CA ARG A 70 -1.78 7.10 7.69
C ARG A 70 -3.09 7.71 8.17
N VAL A 71 -4.17 6.92 8.08
CA VAL A 71 -5.48 7.30 8.60
C VAL A 71 -5.42 7.58 10.11
N ASP A 72 -4.53 6.89 10.83
CA ASP A 72 -4.22 7.14 12.24
C ASP A 72 -3.75 8.59 12.47
N VAL A 73 -2.82 9.08 11.65
CA VAL A 73 -2.31 10.46 11.71
C VAL A 73 -3.42 11.46 11.39
N ALA A 74 -4.19 11.21 10.33
CA ALA A 74 -5.29 12.10 9.94
C ALA A 74 -6.34 12.23 11.05
N VAL A 75 -6.73 11.11 11.68
CA VAL A 75 -7.69 11.10 12.80
C VAL A 75 -7.11 11.80 14.03
N TYR A 76 -5.84 11.53 14.36
CA TYR A 76 -5.17 12.14 15.51
C TYR A 76 -5.08 13.66 15.36
N GLU A 77 -4.55 14.16 14.24
CA GLU A 77 -4.37 15.60 14.02
C GLU A 77 -5.71 16.34 13.95
N THR A 78 -6.73 15.73 13.34
CA THR A 78 -8.08 16.29 13.32
C THR A 78 -8.68 16.38 14.72
N SER A 79 -8.55 15.32 15.52
CA SER A 79 -9.07 15.28 16.90
C SER A 79 -8.36 16.28 17.80
N LYS A 80 -7.04 16.42 17.64
CA LYS A 80 -6.21 17.41 18.33
C LYS A 80 -6.58 18.83 17.96
N ALA A 81 -6.84 19.11 16.69
CA ALA A 81 -7.30 20.42 16.24
C ALA A 81 -8.67 20.78 16.83
N ALA A 82 -9.60 19.81 16.88
CA ALA A 82 -10.90 19.99 17.52
C ALA A 82 -10.77 20.24 19.03
N ALA A 83 -9.94 19.47 19.74
CA ALA A 83 -9.70 19.65 21.17
C ALA A 83 -9.00 20.97 21.52
N SER A 84 -8.27 21.56 20.56
CA SER A 84 -7.53 22.81 20.74
C SER A 84 -8.26 24.03 20.16
N ASP A 85 -9.54 23.90 19.78
CA ASP A 85 -10.34 24.95 19.12
C ASP A 85 -9.70 25.54 17.85
N THR A 86 -8.87 24.77 17.15
CA THR A 86 -8.18 25.16 15.91
C THR A 86 -8.67 24.38 14.69
N PHE A 87 -9.76 23.62 14.84
CA PHE A 87 -10.35 22.84 13.76
C PHE A 87 -10.74 23.73 12.57
N ALA A 88 -10.20 23.39 11.41
CA ALA A 88 -10.58 23.98 10.13
C ALA A 88 -11.47 23.00 9.36
N GLY A 89 -12.68 23.43 9.02
CA GLY A 89 -13.54 22.68 8.09
C GLY A 89 -13.03 22.79 6.65
N GLY A 90 -13.33 21.80 5.82
CA GLY A 90 -12.88 21.74 4.43
C GLY A 90 -12.16 20.43 4.11
N VAL A 91 -11.56 20.37 2.92
CA VAL A 91 -10.75 19.22 2.49
C VAL A 91 -9.33 19.41 2.99
N GLN A 92 -8.86 18.45 3.77
CA GLN A 92 -7.46 18.33 4.18
C GLN A 92 -6.82 17.17 3.41
N VAL A 93 -5.69 17.42 2.77
CA VAL A 93 -4.95 16.42 1.99
C VAL A 93 -3.76 15.93 2.80
N PHE A 94 -3.65 14.61 2.91
CA PHE A 94 -2.55 13.92 3.59
C PHE A 94 -1.80 13.08 2.55
N ASP A 95 -0.87 13.72 1.84
CA ASP A 95 -0.10 13.12 0.76
C ASP A 95 1.34 12.77 1.19
N LEU A 96 2.21 12.49 0.21
CA LEU A 96 3.63 12.17 0.44
C LEU A 96 4.41 13.30 1.12
N SER A 97 4.02 14.57 0.97
CA SER A 97 4.74 15.73 1.53
C SER A 97 4.59 15.84 3.05
N VAL A 98 3.52 15.24 3.59
CA VAL A 98 3.22 15.22 5.03
C VAL A 98 3.25 13.79 5.59
N ASP A 99 3.87 12.86 4.86
CA ASP A 99 3.93 11.43 5.19
C ASP A 99 2.54 10.81 5.48
N GLY A 100 1.50 11.34 4.83
CA GLY A 100 0.13 10.85 4.92
C GLY A 100 -0.08 9.52 4.18
N VAL A 101 0.76 9.29 3.16
CA VAL A 101 0.88 8.01 2.46
C VAL A 101 2.36 7.65 2.30
N GLY A 102 2.64 6.37 2.03
CA GLY A 102 4.02 5.88 1.84
C GLY A 102 4.06 4.41 1.47
N TYR A 103 5.19 3.76 1.72
CA TYR A 103 5.38 2.33 1.50
C TYR A 103 6.12 1.70 2.70
N SER A 104 5.96 0.39 2.91
CA SER A 104 6.74 -0.36 3.92
C SER A 104 7.92 -1.09 3.30
N THR A 105 9.01 -1.19 4.04
CA THR A 105 10.20 -1.99 3.66
C THR A 105 10.25 -3.33 4.41
N SER A 106 9.20 -3.65 5.17
CA SER A 106 9.12 -4.90 5.93
C SER A 106 9.23 -6.11 5.01
N GLY A 107 9.96 -7.13 5.46
CA GLY A 107 10.38 -8.27 4.63
C GLY A 107 11.66 -8.04 3.83
N GLY A 108 12.08 -6.78 3.61
CA GLY A 108 13.35 -6.44 2.93
C GLY A 108 13.35 -6.68 1.41
N ASN A 109 12.19 -6.98 0.82
CA ASN A 109 12.06 -7.38 -0.59
C ASN A 109 12.23 -6.22 -1.59
N ILE A 110 12.28 -4.97 -1.12
CA ILE A 110 12.44 -3.76 -1.93
C ILE A 110 13.64 -2.89 -1.49
N ASP A 111 14.46 -3.37 -0.55
CA ASP A 111 15.53 -2.57 0.08
C ASP A 111 16.55 -2.05 -0.95
N ASP A 112 16.78 -2.81 -2.02
CA ASP A 112 17.67 -2.46 -3.12
C ASP A 112 17.16 -1.31 -3.99
N ILE A 113 15.84 -1.13 -4.07
CA ILE A 113 15.19 -0.06 -4.85
C ILE A 113 14.74 1.14 -4.00
N VAL A 114 14.86 1.09 -2.67
CA VAL A 114 14.53 2.22 -1.77
C VAL A 114 15.15 3.55 -2.23
N PRO A 115 16.43 3.64 -2.65
CA PRO A 115 16.99 4.90 -3.13
C PRO A 115 16.24 5.49 -4.33
N GLN A 116 15.75 4.64 -5.23
CA GLN A 116 14.97 5.05 -6.39
C GLN A 116 13.55 5.48 -5.99
N LEU A 117 12.92 4.77 -5.04
CA LEU A 117 11.62 5.13 -4.52
C LEU A 117 11.65 6.49 -3.82
N GLU A 118 12.69 6.76 -3.03
CA GLU A 118 12.86 8.07 -2.38
C GLU A 118 13.12 9.20 -3.38
N ASP A 119 13.88 8.94 -4.45
CA ASP A 119 14.06 9.92 -5.53
C ASP A 119 12.72 10.29 -6.20
N PHE A 120 11.90 9.29 -6.55
CA PHE A 120 10.56 9.55 -7.09
C PHE A 120 9.63 10.24 -6.09
N LYS A 121 9.69 9.88 -4.80
CA LYS A 121 8.95 10.58 -3.74
C LYS A 121 9.29 12.06 -3.74
N GLN A 122 10.58 12.42 -3.82
CA GLN A 122 11.00 13.82 -3.85
C GLN A 122 10.52 14.54 -5.12
N GLN A 123 10.62 13.91 -6.29
CA GLN A 123 10.12 14.49 -7.55
C GLN A 123 8.61 14.75 -7.51
N ILE A 124 7.82 13.84 -6.91
CA ILE A 124 6.37 14.03 -6.73
C ILE A 124 6.10 15.18 -5.76
N ILE A 125 6.81 15.25 -4.62
CA ILE A 125 6.66 16.33 -3.64
C ILE A 125 7.04 17.70 -4.24
N ALA A 126 8.06 17.73 -5.09
CA ALA A 126 8.51 18.94 -5.78
C ALA A 126 7.55 19.36 -6.92
N GLY A 127 6.60 18.51 -7.31
CA GLY A 127 5.70 18.74 -8.45
C GLY A 127 6.37 18.56 -9.81
N GLU A 128 7.54 17.91 -9.86
CA GLU A 128 8.22 17.54 -11.10
C GLU A 128 7.53 16.34 -11.77
N ILE A 129 6.98 15.43 -10.95
CA ILE A 129 6.08 14.37 -11.38
C ILE A 129 4.67 14.70 -10.88
N ASP A 130 3.75 14.86 -11.81
CA ASP A 130 2.31 14.98 -11.51
C ASP A 130 1.65 13.61 -11.63
N VAL A 131 1.06 13.11 -10.54
CA VAL A 131 0.43 11.79 -10.50
C VAL A 131 -1.03 11.93 -10.97
N PRO A 132 -1.43 11.27 -12.07
CA PRO A 132 -2.80 11.38 -12.58
C PRO A 132 -3.83 10.92 -11.56
N THR A 133 -4.89 11.71 -11.39
CA THR A 133 -6.00 11.42 -10.45
C THR A 133 -7.19 10.73 -11.13
N VAL A 134 -7.13 10.58 -12.45
CA VAL A 134 -8.11 9.89 -13.29
C VAL A 134 -7.39 8.98 -14.27
N PRO A 135 -8.02 7.88 -14.72
CA PRO A 135 -7.44 7.03 -15.75
C PRO A 135 -7.19 7.82 -17.04
N GLU A 136 -6.06 7.56 -17.69
CA GLU A 136 -5.85 8.02 -19.07
C GLU A 136 -6.81 7.28 -20.01
N SER A 137 -7.36 8.01 -20.98
CA SER A 137 -8.34 7.51 -21.96
C SER A 137 -7.71 6.63 -23.05
#